data_AF-A0A2E7X982-F1
#
_entry.id   AF-A0A2E7X982-F1
#
_cell.length_a   1.000
_cell.length_b   1.000
_cell.length_c   1.000
_cell.angle_alpha   90.00
_cell.angle_beta   90.00
_cell.angle_gamma   90.00
#
_symmetry.space_group_name_H-M   'P 1'
#
loop_
_entity.id
_entity.type
_entity.pdbx_description
1 polymer ?
#
loop_
_entity_poly.entity_id
_entity_poly.type
_entity_poly.pdbx_seq_one_letter_code
_entity_poly.pdbx_strand_id
1 'polypeptide(L)'
;MSPSPATSTSEPVATGADGDHGWVRVAEASLVAGSTAEATLDDQDLVIWRTTDGRPCVMEARCPHQWSHLGGEGVVEGDELVCLTHLWRFTTEGEGWKLNVGGRRDRKGDIRTWPCREDADGIWVSRGD
;
A
#
# COMPACT_ATOMS: atom_id res chain seq x y z
N MET A 1 -7.31 -15.78 -28.24
CA MET A 1 -6.10 -14.98 -27.97
C MET A 1 -6.53 -13.87 -27.03
N SER A 2 -6.35 -14.07 -25.72
CA SER A 2 -6.70 -13.07 -24.71
C SER A 2 -5.55 -12.07 -24.59
N PRO A 3 -5.81 -10.75 -24.50
CA PRO A 3 -4.75 -9.79 -24.22
C PRO A 3 -4.32 -9.91 -22.76
N SER A 4 -3.01 -9.93 -22.51
CA SER A 4 -2.43 -9.78 -21.18
C SER A 4 -2.78 -8.41 -20.59
N PRO A 5 -3.00 -8.28 -19.27
CA PRO A 5 -3.11 -6.98 -18.64
C PRO A 5 -1.72 -6.30 -18.68
N ALA A 6 -1.70 -5.03 -19.08
CA ALA A 6 -0.51 -4.22 -19.05
C ALA A 6 -0.17 -3.87 -17.60
N THR A 7 0.99 -4.32 -17.11
CA THR A 7 1.60 -3.80 -15.90
C THR A 7 1.99 -2.36 -16.17
N SER A 8 1.18 -1.42 -15.68
CA SER A 8 1.51 0.00 -15.71
C SER A 8 2.48 0.26 -14.56
N THR A 9 3.79 0.20 -14.83
CA THR A 9 4.81 0.68 -13.90
C THR A 9 4.68 2.19 -13.84
N SER A 10 4.03 2.69 -12.80
CA SER A 10 4.04 4.12 -12.46
C SER A 10 5.41 4.47 -11.91
N GLU A 11 6.04 5.52 -12.45
CA GLU A 11 7.25 6.11 -11.86
C GLU A 11 6.97 6.60 -10.43
N PRO A 12 7.94 6.49 -9.51
CA PRO A 12 7.76 7.01 -8.15
C PRO A 12 7.50 8.51 -8.21
N VAL A 13 6.40 8.95 -7.62
CA VAL A 13 6.06 10.37 -7.54
C VAL A 13 7.14 11.09 -6.72
N ALA A 14 7.82 12.07 -7.32
CA ALA A 14 8.75 12.92 -6.61
C ALA A 14 7.97 13.80 -5.63
N THR A 15 8.29 13.67 -4.35
CA THR A 15 7.65 14.37 -3.24
C THR A 15 7.88 15.88 -3.32
N GLY A 16 6.90 16.63 -3.83
CA GLY A 16 6.83 18.09 -3.73
C GLY A 16 6.39 18.52 -2.33
N ALA A 17 7.15 19.42 -1.70
CA ALA A 17 6.81 20.01 -0.43
C ALA A 17 5.86 21.19 -0.64
N ASP A 18 4.57 21.04 -0.31
CA ASP A 18 3.63 22.14 -0.22
C ASP A 18 2.84 22.12 1.10
N GLY A 19 2.98 23.23 1.85
CA GLY A 19 1.85 23.90 2.51
C GLY A 19 1.56 23.65 3.99
N ASP A 20 1.79 22.45 4.52
CA ASP A 20 1.42 22.12 5.90
C ASP A 20 2.64 21.46 6.56
N HIS A 21 3.27 22.12 7.55
CA HIS A 21 4.53 21.70 8.18
C HIS A 21 4.39 20.34 8.90
N GLY A 22 4.31 19.24 8.15
CA GLY A 22 4.05 17.91 8.67
C GLY A 22 3.48 16.91 7.67
N TRP A 23 2.84 17.36 6.57
CA TRP A 23 2.23 16.46 5.57
C TRP A 23 3.04 16.37 4.28
N VAL A 24 3.05 15.17 3.71
CA VAL A 24 3.83 14.81 2.53
C VAL A 24 2.94 14.06 1.55
N ARG A 25 2.84 14.55 0.31
CA ARG A 25 2.06 13.88 -0.73
C ARG A 25 2.77 12.62 -1.21
N VAL A 26 2.06 11.50 -1.25
CA VAL A 26 2.62 10.19 -1.63
C VAL A 26 1.90 9.53 -2.79
N ALA A 27 0.72 10.00 -3.19
CA ALA A 27 0.03 9.54 -4.39
C ALA A 27 -1.01 10.54 -4.90
N GLU A 28 -1.42 10.36 -6.15
CA GLU A 28 -2.57 11.04 -6.75
C GLU A 28 -3.88 10.60 -6.08
N ALA A 29 -4.83 11.53 -5.90
CA ALA A 29 -6.18 11.19 -5.43
C ALA A 29 -6.90 10.24 -6.41
N SER A 30 -6.51 10.27 -7.69
CA SER A 30 -7.03 9.39 -8.74
C SER A 30 -6.54 7.94 -8.68
N LEU A 31 -5.77 7.54 -7.65
CA LEU A 31 -5.40 6.14 -7.45
C LEU A 31 -6.66 5.27 -7.46
N VAL A 32 -6.71 4.27 -8.33
CA VAL A 32 -7.92 3.48 -8.58
C VAL A 32 -8.22 2.56 -7.40
N ALA A 33 -9.49 2.36 -7.06
CA ALA A 33 -9.89 1.38 -6.04
C ALA A 33 -9.40 -0.03 -6.41
N GLY A 34 -8.86 -0.76 -5.44
CA GLY A 34 -8.26 -2.08 -5.68
C GLY A 34 -6.87 -2.06 -6.33
N SER A 35 -6.20 -0.90 -6.40
CA SER A 35 -4.86 -0.77 -6.97
C SER A 35 -3.82 -0.30 -5.96
N THR A 36 -2.55 -0.43 -6.35
CA THR A 36 -1.37 0.01 -5.60
C THR A 36 -0.61 1.09 -6.37
N ALA A 37 0.16 1.88 -5.64
CA ALA A 37 1.18 2.80 -6.12
C ALA A 37 2.38 2.77 -5.17
N GLU A 38 3.53 3.26 -5.65
CA GLU A 38 4.79 3.27 -4.91
C GLU A 38 5.26 4.71 -4.69
N ALA A 39 5.83 4.97 -3.51
CA ALA A 39 6.50 6.23 -3.20
C ALA A 39 7.65 5.99 -2.22
N THR A 40 8.47 7.02 -2.00
CA THR A 40 9.52 7.00 -0.98
C THR A 40 9.34 8.19 -0.04
N LEU A 41 9.44 7.93 1.26
CA LEU A 41 9.45 8.96 2.31
C LEU A 41 10.71 8.79 3.16
N ASP A 42 11.62 9.77 3.09
CA ASP A 42 12.83 9.82 3.91
C ASP A 42 13.60 8.46 3.91
N ASP A 43 13.91 7.96 2.71
CA ASP A 43 14.55 6.66 2.41
C ASP A 43 13.74 5.40 2.76
N GLN A 44 12.46 5.54 3.12
CA GLN A 44 11.53 4.43 3.37
C GLN A 44 10.64 4.21 2.15
N ASP A 45 10.71 3.00 1.58
CA ASP A 45 9.81 2.58 0.49
C ASP A 45 8.39 2.41 1.05
N LEU A 46 7.41 3.06 0.42
CA LEU A 46 6.00 2.99 0.79
C LEU A 46 5.19 2.29 -0.30
N VAL A 47 4.21 1.51 0.12
CA VAL A 47 3.10 1.08 -0.73
C VAL A 47 1.86 1.87 -0.36
N ILE A 48 1.34 2.62 -1.33
CA ILE A 48 0.03 3.26 -1.26
C ILE A 48 -0.93 2.30 -1.93
N TRP A 49 -2.04 1.98 -1.27
CA TRP A 49 -3.03 1.12 -1.86
C TRP A 49 -4.42 1.61 -1.49
N ARG A 50 -5.38 1.32 -2.36
CA ARG A 50 -6.77 1.69 -2.12
C ARG A 50 -7.58 0.42 -1.98
N THR A 51 -8.33 0.30 -0.88
CA THR A 51 -9.26 -0.82 -0.70
C THR A 51 -10.25 -0.88 -1.87
N THR A 52 -10.92 -2.01 -2.04
CA THR A 52 -11.92 -2.18 -3.11
C THR A 52 -13.08 -1.17 -2.97
N ASP A 53 -13.40 -0.75 -1.75
CA ASP A 53 -14.42 0.26 -1.44
C ASP A 53 -13.88 1.71 -1.47
N GLY A 54 -12.61 1.89 -1.82
CA GLY A 54 -12.05 3.21 -2.09
C GLY A 54 -11.31 3.88 -0.94
N ARG A 55 -11.08 3.22 0.22
CA ARG A 55 -10.32 3.80 1.33
C ARG A 55 -8.82 3.81 1.00
N PRO A 56 -8.12 4.95 1.03
CA PRO A 56 -6.66 4.98 0.84
C PRO A 56 -5.96 4.45 2.11
N CYS A 57 -4.86 3.75 1.90
CA CYS A 57 -4.01 3.18 2.93
C CYS A 57 -2.54 3.33 2.53
N VAL A 58 -1.66 3.53 3.51
CA VAL A 58 -0.22 3.65 3.28
C VAL A 58 0.54 2.77 4.25
N MET A 59 1.42 1.92 3.72
CA MET A 59 2.19 0.93 4.46
C MET A 59 3.64 0.90 4.00
N GLU A 60 4.46 0.15 4.73
CA GLU A 60 5.83 -0.14 4.34
C GLU A 60 5.75 -1.01 3.10
N ALA A 61 6.56 -0.71 2.09
CA ALA A 61 6.48 -1.45 0.84
C ALA A 61 7.01 -2.87 1.00
N ARG A 62 7.76 -3.20 2.06
CA ARG A 62 8.39 -4.52 2.18
C ARG A 62 7.66 -5.41 3.17
N CYS A 63 7.24 -6.58 2.68
CA CYS A 63 6.60 -7.59 3.51
C CYS A 63 7.55 -8.06 4.64
N PRO A 64 7.16 -7.99 5.92
CA PRO A 64 8.02 -8.35 7.06
C PRO A 64 8.39 -9.84 7.13
N HIS A 65 7.80 -10.68 6.26
CA HIS A 65 8.17 -12.08 6.14
C HIS A 65 9.56 -12.25 5.51
N GLN A 66 9.75 -11.75 4.29
CA GLN A 66 10.96 -11.96 3.46
C GLN A 66 11.20 -10.81 2.45
N TRP A 67 10.78 -9.59 2.79
CA TRP A 67 11.15 -8.34 2.10
C TRP A 67 10.68 -8.15 0.64
N SER A 68 9.73 -8.97 0.16
CA SER A 68 9.05 -8.73 -1.13
C SER A 68 8.44 -7.33 -1.18
N HIS A 69 8.60 -6.63 -2.30
CA HIS A 69 8.03 -5.30 -2.52
C HIS A 69 6.55 -5.40 -2.86
N LEU A 70 5.66 -5.01 -1.95
CA LEU A 70 4.21 -5.09 -2.06
C LEU A 70 3.61 -4.19 -3.14
N GLY A 71 4.34 -3.17 -3.60
CA GLY A 71 3.90 -2.39 -4.76
C GLY A 71 3.91 -3.20 -6.06
N GLY A 72 4.92 -4.07 -6.24
CA GLY A 72 5.04 -4.94 -7.42
C GLY A 72 4.55 -6.37 -7.22
N GLU A 73 4.63 -6.90 -6.00
CA GLU A 73 4.31 -8.28 -5.63
C GLU A 73 3.03 -8.36 -4.76
N GLY A 74 2.28 -7.27 -4.65
CA GLY A 74 1.04 -7.19 -3.88
C GLY A 74 -0.20 -7.12 -4.76
N VAL A 75 -1.33 -7.55 -4.20
CA VAL A 75 -2.66 -7.34 -4.78
C VAL A 75 -3.61 -6.89 -3.69
N VAL A 76 -4.56 -6.03 -4.03
CA VAL A 76 -5.64 -5.64 -3.12
C VAL A 76 -6.78 -6.65 -3.23
N GLU A 77 -7.21 -7.18 -2.09
CA GLU A 77 -8.40 -8.02 -1.96
C GLU A 77 -9.31 -7.46 -0.86
N GLY A 78 -10.39 -6.77 -1.25
CA GLY A 78 -11.30 -6.15 -0.28
C GLY A 78 -10.60 -5.05 0.52
N ASP A 79 -10.46 -5.28 1.82
CA ASP A 79 -9.81 -4.42 2.82
C ASP A 79 -8.43 -4.96 3.24
N GLU A 80 -7.80 -5.80 2.41
CA GLU A 80 -6.47 -6.34 2.65
C GLU A 80 -5.52 -6.14 1.48
N LEU A 81 -4.24 -5.90 1.80
CA LEU A 81 -3.14 -6.00 0.87
C LEU A 81 -2.48 -7.38 1.01
N VAL A 82 -2.46 -8.15 -0.08
CA VAL A 82 -1.98 -9.53 -0.10
C VAL A 82 -0.65 -9.62 -0.82
N CYS A 83 0.39 -10.08 -0.13
CA CYS A 83 1.69 -10.40 -0.71
C CYS A 83 1.62 -11.70 -1.50
N LEU A 84 1.79 -11.65 -2.82
CA LEU A 84 1.68 -12.80 -3.71
C LEU A 84 2.84 -13.79 -3.60
N THR A 85 3.96 -13.41 -2.97
CA THR A 85 5.09 -14.34 -2.78
C THR A 85 4.75 -15.46 -1.78
N HIS A 86 4.05 -15.15 -0.69
CA HIS A 86 3.80 -16.11 0.41
C HIS A 86 2.40 -16.04 1.03
N LEU A 87 1.52 -15.22 0.45
CA LEU A 87 0.11 -15.03 0.80
C LEU A 87 -0.08 -14.51 2.23
N TRP A 88 0.84 -13.67 2.70
CA TRP A 88 0.57 -12.84 3.87
C TRP A 88 -0.40 -11.74 3.47
N ARG A 89 -1.34 -11.45 4.36
CA ARG A 89 -2.45 -10.51 4.16
C ARG A 89 -2.36 -9.47 5.25
N PHE A 90 -2.42 -8.20 4.87
CA PHE A 90 -2.31 -7.09 5.80
C PHE A 90 -3.63 -6.31 5.78
N THR A 91 -4.27 -6.18 6.94
CA THR A 91 -5.47 -5.34 7.09
C THR A 91 -5.13 -3.87 6.93
N THR A 92 -6.13 -2.98 6.81
CA THR A 92 -5.89 -1.52 6.74
C THR A 92 -5.09 -0.95 7.91
N GLU A 93 -5.11 -1.62 9.05
CA GLU A 93 -4.38 -1.28 10.28
C GLU A 93 -2.98 -1.94 10.34
N GLY A 94 -2.61 -2.72 9.34
CA GLY A 94 -1.31 -3.39 9.22
C GLY A 94 -1.22 -4.75 9.90
N GLU A 95 -2.33 -5.29 10.41
CA GLU A 95 -2.29 -6.61 11.05
C GLU A 95 -1.97 -7.70 10.04
N GLY A 96 -0.94 -8.50 10.31
CA GLY A 96 -0.49 -9.55 9.42
C GLY A 96 -1.19 -10.88 9.67
N TRP A 97 -1.71 -11.50 8.61
CA TRP A 97 -2.40 -12.79 8.66
C TRP A 97 -1.97 -13.69 7.50
N LYS A 98 -2.22 -14.99 7.63
CA LYS A 98 -2.12 -15.94 6.52
C LYS A 98 -3.29 -16.91 6.54
N LEU A 99 -3.91 -17.11 5.38
CA LEU A 99 -4.87 -18.19 5.21
C LEU A 99 -4.11 -19.50 4.98
N ASN A 100 -4.43 -20.52 5.76
CA ASN A 100 -3.96 -21.87 5.47
C ASN A 100 -4.89 -22.60 4.51
N VAL A 101 -4.49 -23.81 4.09
CA VAL A 101 -5.24 -24.64 3.13
C VAL A 101 -6.67 -24.95 3.61
N GLY A 102 -6.90 -24.97 4.93
CA GLY A 102 -8.22 -25.18 5.53
C GLY A 102 -9.05 -23.89 5.71
N GLY A 103 -8.58 -22.75 5.20
CA GLY A 103 -9.27 -21.46 5.31
C GLY A 103 -9.16 -20.78 6.68
N ARG A 104 -8.44 -21.38 7.65
CA ARG A 104 -8.20 -20.72 8.95
C ARG A 104 -7.20 -19.58 8.77
N ARG A 105 -7.49 -18.44 9.40
CA ARG A 105 -6.59 -17.29 9.49
C ARG A 105 -5.60 -17.48 10.64
N ASP A 106 -4.32 -17.57 10.31
CA ASP A 106 -3.21 -17.66 11.26
C ASP A 106 -2.56 -16.28 11.41
N ARG A 107 -2.48 -15.74 12.64
CA ARG A 107 -1.81 -14.46 12.92
C ARG A 107 -0.32 -14.53 12.55
N LYS A 108 0.19 -13.42 12.03
CA LYS A 108 1.58 -13.21 11.61
C LYS A 108 2.12 -11.89 12.19
N GLY A 109 3.29 -11.47 11.71
CA GLY A 109 3.88 -10.19 12.07
C GLY A 109 3.15 -9.05 11.37
N ASP A 110 2.95 -7.96 12.10
CA ASP A 110 2.30 -6.76 11.58
C ASP A 110 3.26 -5.95 10.71
N ILE A 111 2.70 -5.17 9.78
CA ILE A 111 3.43 -4.24 8.93
C ILE A 111 3.18 -2.82 9.40
N ARG A 112 4.20 -1.97 9.29
CA ARG A 112 4.06 -0.55 9.63
C ARG A 112 3.03 0.11 8.71
N THR A 113 2.18 0.94 9.29
CA THR A 113 1.24 1.81 8.59
C THR A 113 1.58 3.28 8.85
N TRP A 114 1.22 4.14 7.91
CA TRP A 114 1.34 5.60 8.05
C TRP A 114 -0.07 6.19 8.09
N PRO A 115 -0.40 7.01 9.09
CA PRO A 115 -1.62 7.81 9.06
C PRO A 115 -1.65 8.65 7.78
N CYS A 116 -2.73 8.49 7.00
CA CYS A 116 -2.91 9.23 5.76
C CYS A 116 -4.22 10.00 5.74
N ARG A 117 -4.22 11.11 5.01
CA ARG A 117 -5.42 11.88 4.64
C ARG A 117 -5.50 11.98 3.12
N GLU A 118 -6.71 12.17 2.62
CA GLU A 118 -6.97 12.39 1.20
C GLU A 118 -7.76 13.69 1.02
N ASP A 119 -7.39 14.46 0.00
CA ASP A 119 -8.14 15.60 -0.51
C ASP A 119 -8.24 15.51 -2.04
N ALA A 120 -8.74 16.58 -2.68
CA ALA A 120 -8.91 16.60 -4.14
C ALA A 120 -7.59 16.48 -4.90
N ASP A 121 -6.46 16.84 -4.27
CA ASP A 121 -5.16 16.93 -4.92
C ASP A 121 -4.33 15.68 -4.67
N GLY A 122 -4.51 14.95 -3.57
CA GLY A 122 -3.68 13.78 -3.32
C GLY A 122 -4.01 12.96 -2.08
N ILE A 123 -3.24 11.88 -1.93
CA ILE A 123 -3.08 11.13 -0.68
C ILE A 123 -1.81 11.61 -0.01
N TRP A 124 -1.92 11.95 1.26
CA TRP A 124 -0.88 12.59 2.07
C TRP A 124 -0.61 11.78 3.32
N VAL A 125 0.65 11.67 3.73
CA VAL A 125 1.05 11.09 5.02
C VAL A 125 1.66 12.15 5.92
N SER A 126 1.44 12.01 7.22
CA SER A 126 2.15 12.85 8.20
C SER A 126 3.50 12.22 8.52
N ARG A 127 4.55 13.03 8.62
CA ARG A 127 5.86 12.58 9.13
C ARG A 127 5.81 12.16 10.60
N GLY A 128 4.74 12.51 11.33
CA GLY A 128 4.70 12.46 12.78
C GLY A 128 5.54 13.59 13.38
N ASP A 129 5.11 14.09 14.53
CA ASP A 129 5.90 15.02 15.36
C ASP A 129 6.98 14.27 16.15
#